data_AF-A0A839XYF0-F1
#
_entry.id   AF-A0A839XYF0-F1
#
_cell.length_a   1.000
_cell.length_b   1.000
_cell.length_c   1.000
_cell.angle_alpha   90.00
_cell.angle_beta   90.00
_cell.angle_gamma   90.00
#
_symmetry.space_group_name_H-M   'P 1'
#
loop_
_entity.id
_entity.type
_entity.pdbx_description
1 polymer ?
#
loop_
_entity_poly.entity_id
_entity_poly.type
_entity_poly.pdbx_seq_one_letter_code
_entity_poly.pdbx_strand_id
1 'polypeptide(L)'
;MTPEQRVMRARIAAHAQHAQGRTNTAAARKAFADRWEREVDPDGVLAPVERAKRAEHAKRAHFQRLALKSAQSRARKTRNAA
;
A
#
# COMPACT_ATOMS: atom_id res chain seq x y z
N MET A 1 -20.65 -27.82 -7.37
CA MET A 1 -20.60 -26.40 -7.82
C MET A 1 -19.66 -26.32 -9.00
N THR A 2 -20.13 -25.87 -10.17
CA THR A 2 -19.28 -25.73 -11.37
C THR A 2 -18.34 -24.53 -11.24
N PRO A 3 -17.27 -24.44 -12.05
CA PRO A 3 -16.41 -23.27 -12.09
C PRO A 3 -17.17 -21.95 -12.38
N GLU A 4 -18.16 -21.93 -13.29
CA GLU A 4 -18.91 -20.68 -13.55
C GLU A 4 -19.75 -20.27 -12.34
N GLN A 5 -20.37 -21.24 -11.66
CA GLN A 5 -21.15 -20.99 -10.45
C GLN A 5 -20.28 -20.39 -9.32
N ARG A 6 -19.01 -20.82 -9.18
CA ARG A 6 -18.07 -20.21 -8.23
C ARG A 6 -17.78 -18.75 -8.57
N VAL A 7 -17.52 -18.46 -9.85
CA VAL A 7 -17.23 -17.09 -10.31
C VAL A 7 -18.45 -16.19 -10.10
N MET A 8 -19.64 -16.65 -10.45
CA MET A 8 -20.89 -15.90 -10.24
C MET A 8 -21.11 -15.60 -8.75
N ARG A 9 -20.91 -16.59 -7.87
CA ARG A 9 -21.00 -16.39 -6.41
C ARG A 9 -19.97 -15.39 -5.89
N ALA A 10 -18.74 -15.44 -6.37
CA ALA A 10 -17.69 -14.50 -5.98
C ALA A 10 -18.03 -13.06 -6.40
N ARG A 11 -18.58 -12.86 -7.59
CA ARG A 11 -19.03 -11.54 -8.06
C ARG A 11 -20.17 -10.98 -7.20
N ILE A 12 -21.18 -11.80 -6.89
CA ILE A 12 -22.28 -11.42 -6.01
C ILE A 12 -21.75 -10.99 -4.65
N ALA A 13 -20.84 -11.77 -4.06
CA ALA A 13 -20.22 -11.44 -2.78
C ALA A 13 -19.44 -10.11 -2.83
N ALA A 14 -18.68 -9.86 -3.90
CA ALA A 14 -17.94 -8.62 -4.07
C ALA A 14 -18.88 -7.40 -4.14
N HIS A 15 -19.92 -7.45 -4.98
CA HIS A 15 -20.89 -6.35 -5.10
C HIS A 15 -21.66 -6.12 -3.79
N ALA A 16 -22.09 -7.19 -3.11
CA ALA A 16 -22.76 -7.08 -1.82
C ALA A 16 -21.86 -6.43 -0.75
N GLN A 17 -20.58 -6.82 -0.69
CA GLN A 17 -19.62 -6.21 0.22
C GLN A 17 -19.44 -4.71 -0.06
N HIS A 18 -19.29 -4.34 -1.34
CA HIS A 18 -19.13 -2.94 -1.73
C HIS A 18 -20.37 -2.08 -1.47
N ALA A 19 -21.58 -2.64 -1.64
CA ALA A 19 -22.83 -1.94 -1.34
C ALA A 19 -22.98 -1.57 0.14
N GLN A 20 -22.36 -2.33 1.05
CA GLN A 20 -22.35 -2.03 2.50
C GLN A 20 -21.37 -0.92 2.88
N GLY A 21 -20.61 -0.35 1.93
CA GLY A 21 -19.55 0.63 2.20
C GLY A 21 -18.34 0.03 2.95
N ARG A 22 -18.30 -1.28 3.14
CA ARG A 22 -17.20 -1.98 3.82
C ARG A 22 -16.08 -2.26 2.83
N THR A 23 -14.85 -1.98 3.24
CA THR A 23 -13.66 -2.39 2.48
C THR A 23 -12.88 -3.42 3.27
N ASN A 24 -12.36 -4.44 2.59
CA ASN A 24 -11.54 -5.49 3.23
C ASN A 24 -10.03 -5.18 3.19
N THR A 25 -9.68 -3.89 3.19
CA THR A 25 -8.28 -3.44 3.01
C THR A 25 -7.61 -3.05 4.33
N ALA A 26 -8.32 -3.10 5.46
CA ALA A 26 -7.80 -2.69 6.75
C ALA A 26 -6.55 -3.49 7.17
N ALA A 27 -6.59 -4.82 7.05
CA ALA A 27 -5.45 -5.69 7.37
C ALA A 27 -4.23 -5.38 6.47
N ALA A 28 -4.46 -5.16 5.17
CA ALA A 28 -3.40 -4.80 4.23
C ALA A 28 -2.78 -3.43 4.54
N ARG A 29 -3.62 -2.43 4.87
CA ARG A 29 -3.15 -1.10 5.28
C ARG A 29 -2.35 -1.16 6.58
N LYS A 30 -2.77 -1.98 7.54
CA LYS A 30 -2.02 -2.20 8.78
C LYS A 30 -0.66 -2.83 8.48
N ALA A 31 -0.62 -3.92 7.71
CA ALA A 31 0.64 -4.56 7.34
C ALA A 31 1.59 -3.60 6.58
N PHE A 32 1.04 -2.75 5.71
CA PHE A 32 1.80 -1.71 5.02
C PHE A 32 2.27 -0.57 5.94
N ALA A 33 1.60 -0.30 7.05
CA ALA A 33 2.08 0.64 8.06
C ALA A 33 3.19 -0.01 8.92
N ASP A 34 2.95 -1.24 9.39
CA ASP A 34 3.85 -1.96 10.29
C ASP A 34 5.23 -2.25 9.66
N ARG A 35 5.32 -2.37 8.32
CA ARG A 35 6.61 -2.65 7.66
C ARG A 35 7.67 -1.59 7.95
N TRP A 36 7.27 -0.33 8.15
CA TRP A 36 8.21 0.77 8.36
C TRP A 36 8.90 0.65 9.71
N GLU A 37 8.16 0.21 10.73
CA GLU A 37 8.71 -0.06 12.05
C GLU A 37 9.73 -1.20 12.01
N ARG A 38 9.44 -2.28 11.27
CA ARG A 38 10.39 -3.39 11.08
C ARG A 38 11.62 -3.00 10.25
N GLU A 39 11.46 -2.08 9.30
CA GLU A 39 12.55 -1.59 8.44
C GLU A 39 13.52 -0.70 9.22
N VAL A 40 13.02 0.10 10.18
CA VAL A 40 13.86 1.01 10.99
C VAL A 40 14.37 0.39 12.29
N ASP A 41 13.74 -0.68 12.76
CA ASP A 41 14.11 -1.40 13.98
C ASP A 41 13.93 -2.92 13.82
N PRO A 42 14.76 -3.61 13.02
CA PRO A 42 14.65 -5.05 12.81
C PRO A 42 14.82 -5.86 14.11
N ASP A 43 15.70 -5.40 15.00
CA ASP A 43 16.06 -6.07 16.25
C ASP A 43 15.16 -5.65 17.43
N GLY A 44 14.26 -4.68 17.23
CA GLY A 44 13.29 -4.25 18.25
C GLY A 44 13.91 -3.47 19.43
N VAL A 45 15.11 -2.93 19.28
CA VAL A 45 15.89 -2.33 20.38
C VAL A 45 15.49 -0.89 20.68
N LEU A 46 14.80 -0.21 19.76
CA LEU A 46 14.42 1.19 19.94
C LEU A 46 13.22 1.34 20.89
N ALA A 47 13.20 2.44 21.63
CA ALA A 47 12.00 2.84 22.37
C ALA A 47 10.82 3.04 21.40
N PRO A 48 9.57 2.67 21.75
CA PRO A 48 8.43 2.72 20.84
C PRO A 48 8.20 4.10 20.19
N VAL A 49 8.40 5.17 20.94
CA VAL A 49 8.24 6.56 20.44
C VAL A 49 9.28 6.87 19.38
N GLU A 50 10.52 6.46 19.58
CA GLU A 50 11.62 6.69 18.64
C GLU A 50 11.45 5.83 17.38
N ARG A 51 11.03 4.57 17.55
CA ARG A 51 10.67 3.69 16.44
C ARG A 51 9.58 4.30 15.56
N ALA A 52 8.51 4.80 16.16
CA ALA A 52 7.39 5.43 15.44
C ALA A 52 7.83 6.68 14.67
N LYS A 53 8.67 7.53 15.27
CA LYS A 53 9.25 8.70 14.59
C LYS A 53 10.06 8.29 13.36
N ARG A 54 10.98 7.32 13.52
CA ARG A 54 11.80 6.82 12.40
C ARG A 54 10.96 6.17 11.32
N ALA A 55 9.96 5.38 11.69
CA ALA A 55 9.05 4.73 10.75
C ALA A 55 8.29 5.76 9.88
N GLU A 56 7.82 6.85 10.49
CA GLU A 56 7.16 7.94 9.75
C GLU A 56 8.12 8.64 8.77
N HIS A 57 9.38 8.88 9.17
CA HIS A 57 10.41 9.40 8.26
C HIS A 57 10.72 8.44 7.10
N ALA A 58 10.85 7.13 7.38
CA ALA A 58 11.08 6.11 6.35
C ALA A 58 9.93 6.07 5.33
N LYS A 59 8.69 6.10 5.82
CA LYS A 59 7.48 6.17 4.99
C LYS A 59 7.48 7.41 4.09
N ARG A 60 7.78 8.59 4.64
CA ARG A 60 7.85 9.85 3.85
C ARG A 60 8.92 9.77 2.77
N ALA A 61 10.11 9.28 3.12
CA ALA A 61 11.21 9.12 2.17
C ALA A 61 10.83 8.18 1.01
N HIS A 62 10.13 7.08 1.30
CA HIS A 62 9.67 6.16 0.26
C HIS A 62 8.73 6.83 -0.75
N PHE A 63 7.71 7.54 -0.27
CA PHE A 63 6.76 8.21 -1.17
C PHE A 63 7.41 9.36 -1.96
N GLN A 64 8.37 10.08 -1.35
CA GLN A 64 9.15 11.08 -2.07
C GLN A 64 9.98 10.47 -3.20
N ARG A 65 10.64 9.33 -2.96
CA ARG A 65 11.36 8.59 -4.03
C ARG A 65 10.42 8.15 -5.14
N LEU A 66 9.22 7.67 -4.80
CA LEU A 66 8.22 7.27 -5.80
C LEU A 66 7.74 8.47 -6.63
N ALA A 67 7.48 9.62 -5.99
CA ALA A 67 7.09 10.84 -6.66
C ALA A 67 8.19 11.34 -7.61
N LEU A 68 9.45 11.32 -7.18
CA LEU A 68 10.60 11.68 -8.01
C LEU A 68 10.69 10.79 -9.26
N LYS A 69 10.64 9.47 -9.09
CA LYS A 69 10.65 8.51 -10.21
C LYS A 69 9.49 8.76 -11.18
N SER A 70 8.32 9.07 -10.65
CA SER A 70 7.13 9.40 -11.44
C SER A 70 7.32 10.67 -12.25
N ALA A 71 7.89 11.72 -11.66
CA ALA A 71 8.21 12.97 -12.34
C ALA A 71 9.25 12.77 -13.46
N GLN A 72 10.31 12.00 -13.18
CA GLN A 72 11.33 11.65 -14.17
C GLN A 72 10.74 10.88 -15.36
N SER A 73 9.85 9.92 -15.10
CA SER A 73 9.17 9.15 -16.15
C SER A 73 8.31 10.05 -17.05
N ARG A 74 7.53 10.96 -16.46
CA ARG A 74 6.74 11.95 -17.22
C ARG A 74 7.62 12.86 -18.07
N ALA A 75 8.72 13.37 -17.51
CA ALA A 75 9.66 14.23 -18.23
C ALA A 75 10.34 13.51 -19.42
N ARG A 76 10.63 12.20 -19.28
CA ARG A 76 11.15 11.41 -20.40
C ARG A 76 10.11 11.23 -21.50
N LYS A 77 8.85 11.00 -21.14
CA LYS A 77 7.77 10.84 -22.12
C LYS A 77 7.55 12.12 -22.94
N THR A 78 7.57 13.29 -22.30
CA THR A 78 7.44 14.57 -23.00
C THR A 78 8.62 14.82 -23.93
N ARG A 79 9.85 14.54 -23.49
CA ARG A 79 11.07 14.65 -24.32
C ARG A 79 11.07 13.74 -25.54
N ASN A 80 10.46 12.57 -25.47
CA ASN A 80 10.38 11.64 -26.60
C ASN A 80 9.23 11.96 -27.55
N ALA A 81 8.30 12.84 -27.16
CA ALA A 81 7.15 13.24 -27.96
C ALA A 81 7.36 14.58 -28.68
N ALA A 82 8.45 15.29 -28.38
CA ALA A 82 8.93 16.49 -29.07
C ALA A 82 10.09 16.13 -30.00
#